data_AF-A0A7C6ICT4-F1
#
_entry.id   AF-A0A7C6ICT4-F1
#
_cell.length_a   1.000
_cell.length_b   1.000
_cell.length_c   1.000
_cell.angle_alpha   90.00
_cell.angle_beta   90.00
_cell.angle_gamma   90.00
#
_symmetry.space_group_name_H-M   'P 1'
#
loop_
_entity.id
_entity.type
_entity.pdbx_description
1 polymer ?
#
loop_
_entity_poly.entity_id
_entity_poly.type
_entity_poly.pdbx_seq_one_letter_code
_entity_poly.pdbx_strand_id
1 'polypeptide(L)'
;MKAFGFLSFGHYANGDPRHGPDARGMLKDALEIARGADELGVNGAYFRVHHFARQAAAPVPLLAAIAGSTERIEVGTGVIDMR
;
A
#
# COMPACT_ATOMS: atom_id res chain seq x y z
N MET A 1 3.33 -22.96 -9.42
CA MET A 1 2.59 -22.46 -8.24
C MET A 1 1.62 -21.38 -8.70
N LYS A 2 0.45 -21.26 -8.06
CA LYS A 2 -0.45 -20.11 -8.25
C LYS A 2 -0.16 -19.09 -7.14
N ALA A 3 -0.10 -17.82 -7.48
CA ALA A 3 0.09 -16.72 -6.53
C ALA A 3 -1.03 -15.69 -6.70
N PHE A 4 -1.44 -15.07 -5.60
CA PHE A 4 -2.44 -14.00 -5.55
C PHE A 4 -1.94 -12.87 -4.66
N GLY A 5 -2.15 -11.64 -5.11
CA GLY A 5 -1.70 -10.42 -4.42
C GLY A 5 -2.53 -9.22 -4.85
N PHE A 6 -2.25 -8.06 -4.25
CA PHE A 6 -2.95 -6.82 -4.58
C PHE A 6 -1.98 -5.69 -4.96
N LEU A 7 -2.49 -4.76 -5.77
CA LEU A 7 -1.86 -3.49 -6.07
C LEU A 7 -2.76 -2.35 -5.61
N SER A 8 -2.27 -1.53 -4.68
CA SER A 8 -2.94 -0.31 -4.22
C SER A 8 -2.38 0.93 -4.93
N PHE A 9 -3.28 1.80 -5.40
CA PHE A 9 -2.94 3.06 -6.06
C PHE A 9 -2.90 4.26 -5.08
N GLY A 10 -3.14 4.02 -3.79
CA GLY A 10 -3.38 5.10 -2.83
C GLY A 10 -4.73 5.78 -3.05
N HIS A 11 -5.42 6.17 -1.99
CA HIS A 11 -6.78 6.69 -2.09
C HIS A 11 -7.06 7.88 -1.17
N TYR A 12 -6.14 8.87 -1.13
CA TYR A 12 -6.42 10.13 -0.43
C TYR A 12 -6.53 11.35 -1.37
N ALA A 13 -6.32 11.19 -2.69
CA ALA A 13 -6.54 12.27 -3.67
C ALA A 13 -8.04 12.56 -3.92
N ASN A 14 -8.88 11.53 -3.95
CA ASN A 14 -10.24 11.59 -4.52
C ASN A 14 -11.37 11.61 -3.47
N GLY A 15 -11.05 11.65 -2.18
CA GLY A 15 -12.05 11.77 -1.13
C GLY A 15 -12.62 13.18 -1.03
N ASP A 16 -13.94 13.31 -0.79
CA ASP A 16 -14.48 14.53 -0.19
C ASP A 16 -13.59 14.87 1.02
N PRO A 17 -13.00 16.07 1.11
CA PRO A 17 -12.16 16.47 2.24
C PRO A 17 -12.81 16.24 3.62
N ARG A 18 -14.14 16.09 3.65
CA ARG A 18 -14.95 15.84 4.85
C ARG A 18 -15.25 14.37 5.12
N HIS A 19 -15.10 13.48 4.12
CA HIS A 19 -15.57 12.07 4.22
C HIS A 19 -14.55 11.01 3.76
N GLY A 20 -13.48 11.37 3.05
CA GLY A 20 -12.44 10.42 2.64
C GLY A 20 -11.26 10.36 3.61
N PRO A 21 -10.42 9.30 3.54
CA PRO A 21 -9.24 9.21 4.38
C PRO A 21 -8.25 10.34 4.05
N ASP A 22 -7.70 10.96 5.10
CA ASP A 22 -6.54 11.85 4.95
C ASP A 22 -5.26 11.04 4.71
N ALA A 23 -4.13 11.73 4.52
CA ALA A 23 -2.85 11.06 4.26
C ALA A 23 -2.43 10.10 5.40
N ARG A 24 -2.73 10.43 6.66
CA ARG A 24 -2.42 9.57 7.81
C ARG A 24 -3.34 8.36 7.84
N GLY A 25 -4.64 8.55 7.62
CA GLY A 25 -5.64 7.49 7.55
C GLY A 25 -5.28 6.47 6.48
N MET A 26 -4.99 6.94 5.26
CA MET A 26 -4.60 6.07 4.15
C MET A 26 -3.39 5.19 4.48
N LEU A 27 -2.36 5.74 5.13
CA LEU A 27 -1.18 4.96 5.54
C LEU A 27 -1.50 3.90 6.60
N LYS A 28 -2.38 4.21 7.56
CA LYS A 28 -2.84 3.24 8.56
C LYS A 28 -3.68 2.13 7.92
N ASP A 29 -4.61 2.50 7.04
CA ASP A 29 -5.46 1.54 6.33
C ASP A 29 -4.60 0.59 5.48
N ALA A 30 -3.60 1.12 4.77
CA ALA A 30 -2.67 0.31 4.00
C ALA A 30 -1.90 -0.71 4.86
N LEU A 31 -1.48 -0.31 6.06
CA LEU A 31 -0.80 -1.20 7.01
C LEU A 31 -1.74 -2.31 7.52
N GLU A 32 -2.95 -1.95 7.93
CA GLU A 32 -3.92 -2.92 8.45
C GLU A 32 -4.40 -3.90 7.37
N ILE A 33 -4.62 -3.42 6.15
CA ILE A 33 -4.94 -4.28 5.00
C ILE A 33 -3.80 -5.27 4.74
N ALA A 34 -2.55 -4.83 4.78
CA ALA A 34 -1.41 -5.71 4.54
C ALA A 34 -1.24 -6.77 5.64
N ARG A 35 -1.49 -6.43 6.91
CA ARG A 35 -1.53 -7.39 8.02
C ARG A 35 -2.63 -8.43 7.84
N GLY A 36 -3.86 -8.00 7.55
CA GLY A 36 -4.96 -8.92 7.27
C GLY A 36 -4.70 -9.79 6.03
N ALA A 37 -4.05 -9.26 5.00
CA ALA A 37 -3.66 -10.02 3.82
C ALA A 37 -2.61 -11.10 4.16
N ASP A 38 -1.63 -10.78 5.00
CA ASP A 38 -0.64 -11.75 5.50
C ASP A 38 -1.31 -12.88 6.28
N GLU A 39 -2.22 -12.55 7.20
CA GLU A 39 -3.02 -13.52 7.97
C GLU A 39 -3.83 -14.46 7.08
N LEU A 40 -4.38 -13.94 5.97
CA LEU A 40 -5.15 -14.71 5.00
C LEU A 40 -4.29 -15.53 4.02
N GLY A 41 -2.95 -15.40 4.07
CA GLY A 41 -2.04 -16.12 3.18
C GLY A 41 -1.93 -15.53 1.78
N VAL A 42 -2.22 -14.24 1.61
CA VAL A 42 -1.96 -13.51 0.37
C VAL A 42 -0.45 -13.43 0.12
N ASN A 43 -0.03 -13.61 -1.12
CA ASN A 43 1.39 -13.71 -1.45
C ASN A 43 2.09 -12.35 -1.54
N GLY A 44 1.39 -11.29 -1.93
CA GLY A 44 2.03 -9.98 -2.12
C GLY A 44 1.13 -8.76 -1.96
N ALA A 45 1.72 -7.70 -1.40
CA ALA A 45 1.15 -6.37 -1.23
C ALA A 45 2.01 -5.33 -1.96
N TYR A 46 1.45 -4.71 -2.99
CA TYR A 46 2.17 -3.77 -3.84
C TYR A 46 1.54 -2.39 -3.82
N PHE A 47 2.37 -1.34 -3.80
CA PHE A 47 1.91 0.05 -3.71
C PHE A 47 2.46 0.91 -4.84
N ARG A 48 1.60 1.73 -5.44
CA ARG A 48 2.01 2.68 -6.47
C ARG A 48 2.63 3.93 -5.85
N VAL A 49 3.70 4.40 -6.49
CA VAL A 49 4.35 5.68 -6.17
C VAL A 49 3.80 6.76 -7.08
N HIS A 50 3.47 7.91 -6.50
CA HIS A 50 2.94 9.06 -7.20
C HIS A 50 3.76 10.30 -6.87
N HIS A 51 4.32 10.94 -7.90
CA HIS A 51 4.91 12.27 -7.80
C HIS A 51 3.95 13.30 -8.40
N PHE A 52 3.94 14.51 -7.84
CA PHE A 52 3.10 15.63 -8.31
C PHE A 52 1.58 15.36 -8.27
N ALA A 53 1.15 14.45 -7.40
CA ALA A 53 -0.27 14.19 -7.10
C ALA A 53 -0.47 14.10 -5.59
N ARG A 54 -1.71 14.30 -5.12
CA ARG A 54 -2.09 14.15 -3.71
C ARG A 54 -2.17 12.66 -3.31
N GLN A 55 -1.04 11.96 -3.43
CA GLN A 55 -0.87 10.51 -3.24
C GLN A 55 0.51 10.20 -2.62
N ALA A 56 0.77 8.93 -2.27
CA ALA A 56 2.02 8.55 -1.63
C ALA A 56 3.22 8.63 -2.60
N ALA A 57 4.26 9.38 -2.23
CA ALA A 57 5.46 9.60 -3.06
C ALA A 57 6.72 8.85 -2.55
N ALA A 58 6.74 8.47 -1.28
CA ALA A 58 7.85 7.77 -0.65
C ALA A 58 7.39 6.37 -0.21
N PRO A 59 7.74 5.30 -0.95
CA PRO A 59 7.25 3.96 -0.66
C PRO A 59 7.92 3.33 0.57
N VAL A 60 9.22 3.59 0.77
CA VAL A 60 10.06 2.87 1.74
C VAL A 60 9.51 2.90 3.17
N PRO A 61 9.00 4.03 3.71
CA PRO A 61 8.44 4.03 5.07
C PRO A 61 7.24 3.10 5.25
N LEU A 62 6.32 3.05 4.27
CA LEU A 62 5.16 2.16 4.33
C LEU A 62 5.59 0.70 4.16
N LEU A 63 6.48 0.40 3.20
CA LEU A 63 6.98 -0.95 2.97
C LEU A 63 7.71 -1.50 4.20
N ALA A 64 8.55 -0.67 4.83
CA ALA A 64 9.26 -1.05 6.06
C ALA A 64 8.31 -1.30 7.23
N ALA A 65 7.25 -0.50 7.37
CA ALA A 65 6.24 -0.71 8.40
C ALA A 65 5.47 -2.02 8.20
N ILE A 66 5.12 -2.35 6.95
CA ILE A 66 4.45 -3.62 6.65
C ILE A 66 5.41 -4.78 6.91
N ALA A 67 6.60 -4.77 6.32
CA ALA A 67 7.61 -5.82 6.51
C ALA A 67 7.96 -6.05 7.98
N GLY A 68 8.00 -5.00 8.80
CA GLY A 68 8.25 -5.10 10.24
C GLY A 68 7.06 -5.59 11.07
N SER A 69 5.90 -5.85 10.46
CA SER A 69 4.68 -6.27 11.17
C SER A 69 3.94 -7.45 10.53
N THR A 70 4.53 -8.10 9.53
CA THR A 70 4.01 -9.27 8.84
C THR A 70 5.07 -10.37 8.77
N GLU A 71 4.66 -11.61 8.51
CA GLU A 71 5.57 -12.77 8.53
C GLU A 71 5.84 -13.37 7.16
N ARG A 72 4.86 -13.38 6.25
CA ARG A 72 4.91 -14.18 5.01
C ARG A 72 4.73 -13.37 3.74
N ILE A 73 3.92 -12.32 3.78
CA ILE A 73 3.56 -11.52 2.61
C ILE A 73 4.78 -10.79 2.04
N GLU A 74 4.97 -10.87 0.72
CA GLU A 74 5.97 -10.05 0.03
C GLU A 74 5.46 -8.61 -0.10
N VAL A 75 6.34 -7.63 0.09
CA VAL A 75 5.99 -6.22 -0.03
C VAL A 75 6.84 -5.53 -1.08
N GLY A 76 6.23 -4.67 -1.87
CA GLY A 76 6.97 -3.95 -2.90
C GLY A 76 6.21 -2.79 -3.52
N THR A 77 6.83 -2.19 -4.53
CA THR A 77 6.20 -1.18 -5.37
C THR A 77 5.61 -1.80 -6.64
N GLY A 78 4.50 -1.27 -7.14
CA GLY A 78 4.00 -1.54 -8.50
C GLY A 78 3.60 -0.23 -9.16
N VAL A 79 4.31 0.34 -10.14
CA VAL A 79 5.28 -0.16 -11.12
C VAL A 79 6.63 0.57 -10.90
N ILE A 80 7.77 0.01 -11.35
CA ILE A 80 8.93 0.84 -11.68
C ILE A 80 8.47 1.72 -12.84
N ASP A 81 8.42 3.04 -12.64
CA ASP A 81 8.06 3.97 -13.71
C ASP A 81 9.18 3.94 -14.76
N MET A 82 9.00 3.13 -15.81
CA MET A 82 9.96 2.95 -16.92
C MET A 82 9.86 4.09 -17.95
N ARG A 83 9.40 5.27 -17.53
CA ARG A 83 9.20 6.42 -18.40
C ARG A 83 10.47 7.27 -18.52
#